data_AF-A0A2X3AWM9-F1
#
_entry.id   AF-A0A2X3AWM9-F1
#
_cell.length_a   1.000
_cell.length_b   1.000
_cell.length_c   1.000
_cell.angle_alpha   90.00
_cell.angle_beta   90.00
_cell.angle_gamma   90.00
#
_symmetry.space_group_name_H-M   'P 1'
#
loop_
_entity.id
_entity.type
_entity.pdbx_description
1 polymer ?
#
loop_
_entity_poly.entity_id
_entity_poly.type
_entity_poly.pdbx_seq_one_letter_code
_entity_poly.pdbx_strand_id
1 'polypeptide(L)'
;MDSTQLVTVVVAVVLLAGAGLLAGMGSRSGRESQPRDLSSRVEAGGVRSAKSMERVPLWRAVFSRRSRRPAPRGLRDLDVGLLCAEIATRLEAGASIANAWDTTLHRLDARLDYAAIQAFVAHPRPGLWERFNHWRAGRTTETNPLARVRHPEAAAQALRGMLIATQVATQVGAPLAEILNRVADGIAATLETAAKRHTAQVGPKATARLLGVLPLAALGMAQFIGVDVIDMAFRGGINTWVFVIGLGLMVAGNLWSAAMIRQATGSSVTGLDPTLAMDIIAACQQNGVSLTSTLEAVSAASEEADLAVVARMLLLGADWDEAWAQADTKWVDLASVLQPAWEEGASPVPLLVRGASRTRTAEIHRAVDAAERLGVRLMIPLGVCLLPAFFALGIVPVVVSTIEDLIS
;
A
#
# COMPACT_ATOMS: atom_id res chain seq x y z
N MET A 1 19.97 30.26 28.01
CA MET A 1 19.80 28.81 27.79
C MET A 1 21.19 28.26 27.59
N ASP A 2 21.64 27.40 28.51
CA ASP A 2 23.03 26.95 28.56
C ASP A 2 23.37 26.12 27.32
N SER A 3 24.60 26.23 26.80
CA SER A 3 25.02 25.56 25.55
C SER A 3 24.84 24.04 25.61
N THR A 4 24.96 23.48 26.81
CA THR A 4 24.69 22.07 27.14
C THR A 4 23.22 21.70 26.97
N GLN A 5 22.28 22.55 27.41
CA GLN A 5 20.85 22.27 27.29
C GLN A 5 20.36 22.31 25.84
N LEU A 6 20.89 23.22 25.02
CA LEU A 6 20.55 23.31 23.60
C LEU A 6 20.98 22.03 22.86
N VAL A 7 22.18 21.54 23.17
CA VAL A 7 22.72 20.29 22.64
C VAL A 7 21.89 19.07 23.08
N THR A 8 21.50 18.96 24.35
CA THR A 8 20.66 17.86 24.83
C THR A 8 19.28 17.83 24.14
N VAL A 9 18.67 19.00 23.94
CA VAL A 9 17.37 19.10 23.24
C VAL A 9 17.50 18.68 21.77
N VAL A 10 18.57 19.10 21.08
CA VAL A 10 18.83 18.69 19.68
C VAL A 10 19.04 17.18 19.60
N VAL A 11 19.85 16.59 20.48
CA VAL A 11 20.06 15.13 20.55
C VAL A 11 18.73 14.39 20.78
N ALA A 12 17.91 14.86 21.72
CA ALA A 12 16.63 14.25 22.04
C ALA A 12 15.64 14.28 20.86
N VAL A 13 15.55 15.42 20.15
CA VAL A 13 14.68 15.57 18.97
C VAL A 13 15.14 14.66 17.83
N VAL A 14 16.45 14.58 17.58
CA VAL A 14 17.01 13.73 16.52
C VAL A 14 16.87 12.24 16.86
N LEU A 15 17.06 11.84 18.12
CA LEU A 15 16.82 10.46 18.57
C LEU A 15 15.34 10.06 18.47
N LEU A 16 14.42 10.96 18.83
CA LEU A 16 12.97 10.72 18.68
C LEU A 16 12.56 10.58 17.21
N ALA A 17 13.11 11.41 16.32
CA ALA A 17 12.89 11.30 14.88
C ALA A 17 13.44 9.98 14.31
N GLY A 18 14.65 9.58 14.73
CA GLY A 18 15.27 8.30 14.35
C GLY A 18 14.50 7.07 14.85
N ALA A 19 14.04 7.10 16.11
CA ALA A 19 13.24 6.03 16.70
C ALA A 19 11.85 5.90 16.04
N GLY A 20 11.21 7.02 15.68
CA GLY A 20 9.94 7.04 14.95
C GLY A 20 10.04 6.39 13.56
N LEU A 21 11.17 6.60 12.87
CA LEU A 21 11.45 5.97 11.57
C LEU A 21 11.76 4.47 11.71
N LEU A 22 12.54 4.06 12.71
CA LEU A 22 12.82 2.64 12.97
C LEU A 22 11.56 1.86 13.39
N ALA A 23 10.71 2.45 14.23
CA ALA A 23 9.43 1.86 14.64
C ALA A 23 8.41 1.76 13.48
N GLY A 24 8.42 2.72 12.55
CA GLY A 24 7.60 2.68 11.33
C GLY A 24 8.03 1.61 10.31
N MET A 25 9.28 1.14 10.38
CA MET A 25 9.86 0.19 9.42
C MET A 25 10.02 -1.25 9.96
N GLY A 26 9.85 -1.47 11.27
CA GLY A 26 10.20 -2.72 11.96
C GLY A 26 9.19 -3.87 11.89
N SER A 27 7.95 -3.69 11.43
CA SER A 27 6.95 -4.77 11.44
C SER A 27 6.80 -5.47 10.09
N ARG A 28 7.80 -6.24 9.66
CA ARG A 28 7.69 -7.37 8.69
C ARG A 28 9.09 -7.89 8.35
N SER A 29 9.68 -8.66 9.26
CA SER A 29 10.68 -9.66 8.87
C SER A 29 9.96 -11.02 8.89
N GLY A 30 9.84 -11.61 7.72
CA GLY A 30 9.28 -12.94 7.53
C GLY A 30 10.20 -13.96 8.17
N ARG A 31 9.68 -14.68 9.17
CA ARG A 31 10.31 -15.89 9.66
C ARG A 31 9.79 -17.03 8.81
N GLU A 32 10.54 -17.38 7.76
CA GLU A 32 10.41 -18.68 7.10
C GLU A 32 10.50 -19.75 8.19
N SER A 33 9.42 -20.52 8.35
CA SER A 33 9.39 -21.69 9.20
C SER A 33 9.15 -22.88 8.29
N GLN A 34 10.25 -23.61 8.10
CA GLN A 34 10.38 -24.96 7.59
C GLN A 34 9.18 -25.85 8.01
N PRO A 35 8.64 -26.70 7.11
CA PRO A 35 7.50 -27.54 7.43
C PRO A 35 7.89 -28.55 8.52
N ARG A 36 7.20 -28.48 9.66
CA ARG A 36 7.29 -29.50 10.72
C ARG A 36 6.23 -30.56 10.46
N ASP A 37 6.70 -31.79 10.32
CA ASP A 37 5.93 -33.01 10.22
C ASP A 37 4.85 -33.11 11.30
N LEU A 38 3.62 -33.41 10.86
CA LEU A 38 2.49 -33.77 11.72
C LEU A 38 2.35 -35.28 11.70
N SER A 39 2.99 -35.96 12.64
CA SER A 39 2.62 -37.31 13.02
C SER A 39 2.52 -37.43 14.54
N SER A 40 1.51 -38.20 14.95
CA SER A 40 1.11 -38.60 16.31
C SER A 40 0.14 -37.66 17.08
N ARG A 41 -1.14 -38.01 16.95
CA ARG A 41 -2.07 -38.08 18.09
C ARG A 41 -1.46 -38.93 19.21
N VAL A 42 -1.76 -38.60 20.47
CA VAL A 42 -2.41 -39.48 21.47
C VAL A 42 -2.51 -38.74 22.82
N GLU A 43 -3.74 -38.75 23.35
CA GLU A 43 -4.23 -38.71 24.74
C GLU A 43 -3.40 -38.08 25.88
N ALA A 44 -4.07 -37.24 26.67
CA ALA A 44 -4.39 -37.58 28.07
C ALA A 44 -5.29 -36.50 28.70
N GLY A 45 -6.42 -36.94 29.24
CA GLY A 45 -7.29 -36.15 30.11
C GLY A 45 -6.58 -35.76 31.41
N GLY A 46 -6.97 -34.62 31.97
CA GLY A 46 -6.43 -34.13 33.23
C GLY A 46 -7.20 -32.93 33.74
N VAL A 47 -8.28 -33.20 34.47
CA VAL A 47 -8.99 -32.24 35.32
C VAL A 47 -7.99 -31.62 36.30
N ARG A 48 -7.83 -30.29 36.29
CA ARG A 48 -7.14 -29.55 37.35
C ARG A 48 -7.89 -28.28 37.73
N SER A 49 -8.63 -28.44 38.82
CA SER A 49 -8.65 -27.60 40.04
C SER A 49 -8.54 -26.09 39.87
N ALA A 50 -9.64 -25.42 40.22
CA ALA A 50 -9.72 -23.99 40.45
C ALA A 50 -8.83 -23.59 41.63
N LYS A 51 -7.79 -22.79 41.35
CA LYS A 51 -7.01 -22.09 42.37
C LYS A 51 -6.95 -20.61 42.04
N SER A 52 -7.39 -19.81 43.02
CA SER A 52 -6.83 -18.51 43.37
C SER A 52 -6.86 -17.43 42.30
N MET A 53 -7.90 -16.59 42.35
CA MET A 53 -7.99 -15.32 41.64
C MET A 53 -7.04 -14.30 42.28
N GLU A 54 -5.76 -14.36 41.89
CA GLU A 54 -4.75 -13.38 42.25
C GLU A 54 -4.85 -12.17 41.30
N ARG A 55 -5.01 -10.97 41.87
CA ARG A 55 -5.14 -9.71 41.10
C ARG A 55 -3.83 -9.44 40.35
N VAL A 56 -3.84 -9.68 39.04
CA VAL A 56 -2.68 -9.45 38.18
C VAL A 56 -2.50 -7.94 37.93
N PRO A 57 -1.31 -7.35 38.13
CA PRO A 57 -1.09 -5.91 37.96
C PRO A 57 -1.21 -5.45 36.50
N LEU A 58 -1.79 -4.25 36.32
CA LEU A 58 -2.16 -3.59 35.05
C LEU A 58 -1.09 -3.62 33.94
N TRP A 59 0.19 -3.65 34.27
CA TRP A 59 1.28 -3.64 33.29
C TRP A 59 1.46 -4.98 32.55
N ARG A 60 1.04 -6.12 33.12
CA ARG A 60 1.05 -7.43 32.42
C ARG A 60 -0.11 -7.59 31.44
N ALA A 61 -1.19 -6.81 31.56
CA ALA A 61 -2.26 -6.77 30.56
C ALA A 61 -1.77 -6.18 29.22
N VAL A 62 -0.78 -5.27 29.27
CA VAL A 62 -0.16 -4.63 28.09
C VAL A 62 0.70 -5.60 27.28
N PHE A 63 1.24 -6.65 27.90
CA PHE A 63 2.09 -7.67 27.26
C PHE A 63 1.42 -9.03 27.10
N SER A 64 0.13 -9.15 27.41
CA SER A 64 -0.61 -10.36 27.04
C SER A 64 -0.56 -10.47 25.52
N ARG A 65 0.15 -11.50 25.02
CA ARG A 65 0.12 -11.91 23.61
C ARG A 65 -1.33 -12.27 23.29
N ARG A 66 -2.12 -11.26 22.96
CA ARG A 66 -3.47 -11.42 22.44
C ARG A 66 -3.33 -12.30 21.22
N SER A 67 -3.96 -13.47 21.28
CA SER A 67 -3.95 -14.49 20.24
C SER A 67 -4.59 -13.91 18.98
N ARG A 68 -3.79 -13.13 18.23
CA ARG A 68 -4.10 -12.66 16.89
C ARG A 68 -4.17 -13.92 16.03
N ARG A 69 -5.36 -14.50 15.88
CA ARG A 69 -5.57 -15.55 14.90
C ARG A 69 -5.05 -15.03 13.55
N PRO A 70 -4.09 -15.71 12.91
CA PRO A 70 -3.66 -15.33 11.58
C PRO A 70 -4.88 -15.30 10.67
N ALA A 71 -4.92 -14.34 9.74
CA ALA A 71 -5.95 -14.40 8.71
C ALA A 71 -5.76 -15.72 7.95
N PRO A 72 -6.86 -16.38 7.51
CA PRO A 72 -6.76 -17.44 6.52
C PRO A 72 -5.84 -16.97 5.38
N ARG A 73 -4.97 -17.86 4.88
CA ARG A 73 -4.00 -17.51 3.82
C ARG A 73 -4.71 -16.84 2.61
N GLY A 74 -5.93 -17.25 2.30
CA GLY A 74 -6.74 -16.68 1.22
C GLY A 74 -7.06 -15.19 1.33
N LEU A 75 -7.18 -14.62 2.53
CA LEU A 75 -7.43 -13.16 2.69
C LEU A 75 -6.17 -12.31 2.55
N ARG A 76 -5.01 -12.88 2.85
CA ARG A 76 -3.74 -12.14 2.78
C ARG A 76 -3.35 -11.88 1.33
N ASP A 77 -3.58 -12.87 0.48
CA ASP A 77 -3.34 -12.87 -0.95
C ASP A 77 -4.69 -12.86 -1.70
N LEU A 78 -5.59 -11.95 -1.30
CA LEU A 78 -6.89 -11.80 -1.94
C LEU A 78 -6.71 -11.43 -3.42
N ASP A 79 -7.10 -12.35 -4.30
CA ASP A 79 -7.18 -12.12 -5.73
C ASP A 79 -8.57 -11.59 -6.09
N VAL A 80 -8.67 -10.27 -6.29
CA VAL A 80 -9.93 -9.61 -6.62
C VAL A 80 -10.41 -10.00 -8.02
N GLY A 81 -9.50 -10.35 -8.94
CA GLY A 81 -9.86 -10.84 -10.27
C GLY A 81 -10.56 -12.19 -10.19
N LEU A 82 -10.01 -13.12 -9.41
CA LEU A 82 -10.65 -14.42 -9.15
C LEU A 82 -12.00 -14.28 -8.43
N LEU A 83 -12.09 -13.35 -7.46
CA LEU A 83 -13.35 -13.05 -6.78
C LEU A 83 -14.41 -12.54 -7.77
N CYS A 84 -14.03 -11.63 -8.68
CA CYS A 84 -14.90 -11.10 -9.72
C CYS A 84 -15.38 -12.22 -10.67
N ALA A 85 -14.47 -13.08 -11.12
CA ALA A 85 -14.78 -14.22 -11.98
C ALA A 85 -15.74 -15.21 -11.31
N GLU A 86 -15.55 -15.52 -10.02
CA GLU A 86 -16.47 -16.40 -9.29
C GLU A 86 -17.88 -15.81 -9.17
N ILE A 87 -17.99 -14.50 -8.88
CA ILE A 87 -19.29 -13.83 -8.83
C ILE A 87 -19.97 -13.91 -10.20
N ALA A 88 -19.23 -13.64 -11.28
CA ALA A 88 -19.74 -13.77 -12.65
C ALA A 88 -20.25 -15.19 -12.94
N THR A 89 -19.47 -16.23 -12.61
CA THR A 89 -19.89 -17.63 -12.77
C THR A 89 -21.17 -17.96 -11.98
N ARG A 90 -21.34 -17.42 -10.77
CA ARG A 90 -22.57 -17.64 -9.98
C ARG A 90 -23.78 -16.95 -10.60
N LEU A 91 -23.59 -15.77 -11.18
CA LEU A 91 -24.65 -15.05 -11.89
C LEU A 91 -25.07 -15.78 -13.16
N GLU A 92 -24.12 -16.35 -13.91
CA GLU A 92 -24.41 -17.24 -15.07
C GLU A 92 -25.21 -18.46 -14.65
N ALA A 93 -24.94 -19.01 -13.47
CA ALA A 93 -25.72 -20.09 -12.87
C ALA A 93 -27.10 -19.66 -12.32
N GLY A 94 -27.49 -18.39 -12.48
CA GLY A 94 -28.80 -17.87 -12.08
C GLY A 94 -28.90 -17.40 -10.63
N ALA A 95 -27.79 -17.24 -9.91
CA ALA A 95 -27.81 -16.64 -8.57
C ALA A 95 -28.21 -15.15 -8.65
N SER A 96 -28.91 -14.65 -7.64
CA SER A 96 -29.11 -13.20 -7.48
C SER A 96 -27.79 -12.51 -7.13
N ILE A 97 -27.69 -11.20 -7.40
CA ILE A 97 -26.49 -10.39 -7.10
C ILE A 97 -26.11 -10.52 -5.62
N ALA A 98 -27.07 -10.33 -4.71
CA ALA A 98 -26.83 -10.45 -3.27
C ALA A 98 -26.30 -11.84 -2.89
N ASN A 99 -26.91 -12.92 -3.40
CA ASN A 99 -26.50 -14.29 -3.09
C ASN A 99 -25.12 -14.63 -3.67
N ALA A 100 -24.80 -14.15 -4.88
CA ALA A 100 -23.50 -14.34 -5.51
C ALA A 100 -22.38 -13.70 -4.68
N TRP A 101 -22.60 -12.47 -4.21
CA TRP A 101 -21.69 -11.77 -3.30
C TRP A 101 -21.56 -12.48 -1.95
N ASP A 102 -22.67 -12.71 -1.23
CA ASP A 102 -22.63 -13.28 0.13
C ASP A 102 -21.96 -14.65 0.15
N THR A 103 -22.30 -15.53 -0.80
CA THR A 103 -21.74 -16.87 -0.83
C THR A 103 -20.24 -16.87 -1.15
N THR A 104 -19.79 -15.96 -2.02
CA THR A 104 -18.36 -15.81 -2.36
C THR A 104 -17.59 -15.23 -1.17
N LEU A 105 -18.14 -14.21 -0.51
CA LEU A 105 -17.54 -13.56 0.65
C LEU A 105 -17.45 -14.50 1.86
N HIS A 106 -18.54 -15.22 2.17
CA HIS A 106 -18.57 -16.20 3.27
C HIS A 106 -17.54 -17.32 3.10
N ARG A 107 -17.23 -17.71 1.85
CA ARG A 107 -16.19 -18.70 1.56
C ARG A 107 -14.79 -18.17 1.89
N LEU A 108 -14.56 -16.87 1.74
CA LEU A 108 -13.28 -16.22 2.08
C LEU A 108 -13.15 -15.97 3.58
N ASP A 109 -14.18 -15.40 4.20
CA ASP A 109 -14.31 -15.22 5.64
C ASP A 109 -15.80 -15.16 6.00
N ALA A 110 -16.24 -15.93 7.00
CA ALA A 110 -17.61 -15.91 7.47
C ALA A 110 -18.06 -14.54 8.06
N ARG A 111 -17.13 -13.60 8.25
CA ARG A 111 -17.40 -12.24 8.75
C ARG A 111 -17.47 -11.20 7.64
N LEU A 112 -17.22 -11.58 6.39
CA LEU A 112 -17.30 -10.66 5.26
C LEU A 112 -18.74 -10.57 4.76
N ASP A 113 -19.23 -9.34 4.73
CA ASP A 113 -20.48 -8.96 4.08
C ASP A 113 -20.23 -7.81 3.09
N TYR A 114 -21.27 -7.46 2.34
CA TYR A 114 -21.21 -6.36 1.37
C TYR A 114 -20.86 -5.01 2.03
N ALA A 115 -21.36 -4.76 3.25
CA ALA A 115 -21.08 -3.52 3.99
C ALA A 115 -19.59 -3.40 4.38
N ALA A 116 -18.94 -4.50 4.75
CA ALA A 116 -17.51 -4.55 5.03
C ALA A 116 -16.67 -4.24 3.80
N ILE A 117 -17.11 -4.66 2.61
CA ILE A 117 -16.46 -4.31 1.33
C ILE A 117 -16.56 -2.80 1.09
N GLN A 118 -17.76 -2.22 1.22
CA GLN A 118 -17.95 -0.77 1.05
C GLN A 118 -17.11 0.05 2.05
N ALA A 119 -17.10 -0.35 3.32
CA ALA A 119 -16.28 0.30 4.35
C ALA A 119 -14.77 0.22 4.03
N PHE A 120 -14.31 -0.92 3.51
CA PHE A 120 -12.92 -1.09 3.09
C PHE A 120 -12.56 -0.21 1.90
N VAL A 121 -13.44 -0.13 0.89
CA VAL A 121 -13.26 0.70 -0.29
C VAL A 121 -13.17 2.18 0.08
N ALA A 122 -13.99 2.63 1.03
CA ALA A 122 -13.97 4.01 1.50
C ALA A 122 -12.69 4.36 2.28
N HIS A 123 -12.21 3.44 3.14
CA HIS A 123 -11.05 3.68 4.00
C HIS A 123 -10.07 2.49 3.99
N PRO A 124 -9.30 2.31 2.89
CA PRO A 124 -8.40 1.16 2.74
C PRO A 124 -7.18 1.19 3.68
N ARG A 125 -6.80 2.38 4.17
CA ARG A 125 -5.75 2.57 5.19
C ARG A 125 -6.32 3.39 6.35
N PRO A 126 -6.58 2.79 7.53
CA PRO A 126 -6.95 3.57 8.70
C PRO A 126 -5.78 4.48 9.10
N GLY A 127 -6.08 5.75 9.36
CA GLY A 127 -5.09 6.76 9.69
C GLY A 127 -4.30 6.41 10.96
N LEU A 128 -3.09 6.95 11.12
CA LEU A 128 -2.28 6.74 12.33
C LEU A 128 -3.06 7.14 13.60
N TRP A 129 -3.78 8.25 13.53
CA TRP A 129 -4.64 8.74 14.61
C TRP A 129 -5.84 7.84 14.88
N GLU A 130 -6.49 7.28 13.86
CA GLU A 130 -7.58 6.32 14.03
C GLU A 130 -7.08 5.04 14.68
N ARG A 131 -5.95 4.51 14.23
CA ARG A 131 -5.31 3.34 14.85
C ARG A 131 -4.98 3.58 16.32
N PHE A 132 -4.49 4.77 16.64
CA PHE A 132 -4.22 5.17 18.02
C PHE A 132 -5.50 5.31 18.86
N ASN A 133 -6.55 5.92 18.30
CA ASN A 133 -7.84 6.06 18.96
C ASN A 133 -8.53 4.71 19.18
N HIS A 134 -8.46 3.78 18.23
CA HIS A 134 -8.94 2.41 18.39
C HIS A 134 -8.18 1.66 19.48
N TRP A 135 -6.85 1.80 19.50
CA TRP A 135 -6.01 1.22 20.56
C TRP A 135 -6.37 1.80 21.93
N ARG A 136 -6.54 3.12 22.04
CA ARG A 136 -6.91 3.82 23.28
C ARG A 136 -8.31 3.45 23.77
N ALA A 137 -9.28 3.32 22.86
CA ALA A 137 -10.68 3.10 23.21
C ALA A 137 -11.00 1.68 23.68
N GLY A 138 -10.05 0.74 23.69
CA GLY A 138 -10.28 -0.67 24.03
C GLY A 138 -11.23 -1.40 23.05
N ARG A 139 -11.81 -0.68 22.09
CA ARG A 139 -12.54 -1.21 20.96
C ARG A 139 -11.58 -2.06 20.16
N THR A 140 -11.74 -3.37 20.25
CA THR A 140 -11.37 -4.20 19.11
C THR A 140 -12.14 -3.60 17.96
N THR A 141 -11.46 -2.95 17.02
CA THR A 141 -11.96 -2.93 15.66
C THR A 141 -12.46 -4.36 15.44
N GLU A 142 -13.76 -4.57 15.22
CA GLU A 142 -14.16 -5.72 14.42
C GLU A 142 -13.43 -5.48 13.11
N THR A 143 -12.18 -5.95 13.09
CA THR A 143 -11.18 -5.54 12.14
C THR A 143 -11.70 -6.06 10.85
N ASN A 144 -12.15 -5.15 9.98
CA ASN A 144 -12.43 -5.47 8.60
C ASN A 144 -11.34 -6.46 8.15
N PRO A 145 -11.70 -7.72 7.85
CA PRO A 145 -10.70 -8.76 7.65
C PRO A 145 -9.78 -8.45 6.46
N LEU A 146 -10.22 -7.54 5.58
CA LEU A 146 -9.48 -6.97 4.45
C LEU A 146 -8.34 -6.02 4.86
N ALA A 147 -8.31 -5.53 6.11
CA ALA A 147 -7.21 -4.71 6.61
C ALA A 147 -5.84 -5.42 6.60
N ARG A 148 -5.82 -6.74 6.39
CA ARG A 148 -4.61 -7.58 6.35
C ARG A 148 -4.14 -7.90 4.93
N VAL A 149 -4.86 -7.46 3.90
CA VAL A 149 -4.50 -7.65 2.50
C VAL A 149 -3.12 -7.04 2.22
N ARG A 150 -2.32 -7.72 1.39
CA ARG A 150 -0.94 -7.30 1.08
C ARG A 150 -0.87 -5.93 0.41
N HIS A 151 -1.80 -5.66 -0.51
CA HIS A 151 -1.92 -4.43 -1.30
C HIS A 151 -3.32 -3.81 -1.14
N PRO A 152 -3.60 -3.15 -0.01
CA PRO A 152 -4.97 -2.73 0.32
C PRO A 152 -5.53 -1.68 -0.64
N GLU A 153 -4.70 -0.75 -1.13
CA GLU A 153 -5.14 0.29 -2.08
C GLU A 153 -5.51 -0.30 -3.44
N ALA A 154 -4.68 -1.19 -3.99
CA ALA A 154 -4.97 -1.86 -5.26
C ALA A 154 -6.20 -2.76 -5.16
N ALA A 155 -6.35 -3.49 -4.04
CA ALA A 155 -7.52 -4.30 -3.79
C ALA A 155 -8.79 -3.45 -3.65
N ALA A 156 -8.72 -2.32 -2.94
CA ALA A 156 -9.84 -1.40 -2.79
C ALA A 156 -10.25 -0.75 -4.12
N GLN A 157 -9.30 -0.35 -4.96
CA GLN A 157 -9.59 0.16 -6.30
C GLN A 157 -10.25 -0.89 -7.20
N ALA A 158 -9.75 -2.13 -7.18
CA ALA A 158 -10.36 -3.23 -7.93
C ALA A 158 -11.79 -3.56 -7.45
N LEU A 159 -11.99 -3.61 -6.12
CA LEU A 159 -13.31 -3.81 -5.52
C LEU A 159 -14.26 -2.66 -5.88
N ARG A 160 -13.80 -1.40 -5.80
CA ARG A 160 -14.58 -0.23 -6.22
C ARG A 160 -15.03 -0.36 -7.67
N GLY A 161 -14.12 -0.74 -8.57
CA GLY A 161 -14.45 -0.93 -9.97
C GLY A 161 -15.46 -2.04 -10.21
N MET A 162 -15.39 -3.15 -9.47
CA MET A 162 -16.39 -4.22 -9.54
C MET A 162 -17.77 -3.77 -9.03
N LEU A 163 -17.83 -2.96 -7.96
CA LEU A 163 -19.07 -2.35 -7.50
C LEU A 163 -19.66 -1.41 -8.55
N ILE A 164 -18.83 -0.56 -9.14
CA ILE A 164 -19.21 0.35 -10.23
C ILE A 164 -19.72 -0.43 -11.43
N ALA A 165 -18.99 -1.46 -11.88
CA ALA A 165 -19.41 -2.32 -12.99
C ALA A 165 -20.77 -2.99 -12.72
N THR A 166 -20.98 -3.44 -11.47
CA THR A 166 -22.26 -4.01 -11.05
C THR A 166 -23.38 -2.99 -11.17
N GLN A 167 -23.16 -1.79 -10.65
CA GLN A 167 -24.15 -0.71 -10.71
C GLN A 167 -24.42 -0.27 -12.16
N VAL A 168 -23.39 -0.08 -12.98
CA VAL A 168 -23.51 0.27 -14.40
C VAL A 168 -24.34 -0.76 -15.14
N ALA A 169 -24.01 -2.05 -15.02
CA ALA A 169 -24.74 -3.13 -15.67
C ALA A 169 -26.22 -3.14 -15.28
N THR A 170 -26.54 -2.94 -13.99
CA THR A 170 -27.93 -2.87 -13.53
C THR A 170 -28.67 -1.63 -14.02
N GLN A 171 -28.00 -0.49 -14.18
CA GLN A 171 -28.61 0.75 -14.67
C GLN A 171 -28.93 0.68 -16.17
N VAL A 172 -28.03 0.11 -16.98
CA VAL A 172 -28.21 0.01 -18.43
C VAL A 172 -28.92 -1.28 -18.87
N GLY A 173 -29.17 -2.21 -17.94
CA GLY A 173 -29.83 -3.48 -18.22
C GLY A 173 -28.96 -4.48 -19.01
N ALA A 174 -27.64 -4.37 -18.92
CA ALA A 174 -26.70 -5.26 -19.62
C ALA A 174 -26.46 -6.56 -18.84
N PRO A 175 -26.07 -7.67 -19.52
CA PRO A 175 -25.79 -8.94 -18.87
C PRO A 175 -24.57 -8.80 -17.92
N LEU A 176 -24.88 -8.70 -16.62
CA LEU A 176 -23.91 -8.42 -15.57
C LEU A 176 -22.75 -9.41 -15.56
N ALA A 177 -23.02 -10.70 -15.79
CA ALA A 177 -21.96 -11.70 -15.77
C ALA A 177 -20.90 -11.47 -16.86
N GLU A 178 -21.31 -11.10 -18.07
CA GLU A 178 -20.38 -10.82 -19.17
C GLU A 178 -19.53 -9.57 -18.87
N ILE A 179 -20.16 -8.54 -18.30
CA ILE A 179 -19.45 -7.33 -17.86
C ILE A 179 -18.43 -7.67 -16.77
N LEU A 180 -18.82 -8.46 -15.77
CA LEU A 180 -17.92 -8.86 -14.69
C LEU A 180 -16.79 -9.77 -15.15
N ASN A 181 -17.00 -10.65 -16.13
CA ASN A 181 -15.92 -11.45 -16.72
C ASN A 181 -14.88 -10.55 -17.40
N ARG A 182 -15.33 -9.57 -18.20
CA ARG A 182 -14.43 -8.61 -18.86
C ARG A 182 -13.67 -7.75 -17.84
N VAL A 183 -14.35 -7.31 -16.79
CA VAL A 183 -13.76 -6.56 -15.69
C VAL A 183 -12.79 -7.42 -14.88
N ALA A 184 -13.06 -8.71 -14.70
CA ALA A 184 -12.17 -9.65 -14.03
C ALA A 184 -10.82 -9.77 -14.76
N ASP A 185 -10.85 -9.89 -16.09
CA ASP A 185 -9.63 -9.90 -16.93
C ASP A 185 -8.83 -8.60 -16.74
N GLY A 186 -9.52 -7.46 -16.76
CA GLY A 186 -8.91 -6.16 -16.53
C GLY A 186 -8.27 -6.02 -15.14
N ILE A 187 -8.97 -6.46 -14.09
CA ILE A 187 -8.48 -6.45 -12.71
C ILE A 187 -7.26 -7.38 -12.57
N ALA A 188 -7.32 -8.59 -13.11
CA ALA A 188 -6.22 -9.55 -13.07
C ALA A 188 -4.95 -8.97 -13.71
N ALA A 189 -5.08 -8.34 -14.88
CA ALA A 189 -3.96 -7.68 -15.55
C ALA A 189 -3.37 -6.49 -14.76
N THR A 190 -4.22 -5.71 -14.08
CA THR A 190 -3.78 -4.60 -13.21
C THR A 190 -3.09 -5.11 -11.94
N LEU A 191 -3.57 -6.21 -11.35
CA LEU A 191 -2.93 -6.85 -10.20
C LEU A 191 -1.59 -7.49 -10.55
N GLU A 192 -1.49 -8.14 -11.72
CA GLU A 192 -0.21 -8.66 -12.23
C GLU A 192 0.80 -7.53 -12.45
N THR A 193 0.34 -6.41 -13.03
CA THR A 193 1.12 -5.18 -13.16
C THR A 193 1.63 -4.70 -11.80
N ALA A 194 0.75 -4.59 -10.79
CA ALA A 194 1.12 -4.20 -9.44
C ALA A 194 2.13 -5.16 -8.78
N ALA A 195 1.99 -6.48 -9.01
CA ALA A 195 2.93 -7.48 -8.53
C ALA A 195 4.33 -7.32 -9.16
N LYS A 196 4.40 -7.11 -10.48
CA LYS A 196 5.66 -6.82 -11.20
C LYS A 196 6.32 -5.52 -10.72
N ARG A 197 5.53 -4.48 -10.46
CA ARG A 197 6.04 -3.23 -9.86
C ARG A 197 6.67 -3.47 -8.49
N HIS A 198 6.01 -4.29 -7.66
CA HIS A 198 6.55 -4.62 -6.35
C HIS A 198 7.89 -5.35 -6.48
N THR A 199 8.00 -6.39 -7.33
CA THR A 199 9.24 -7.15 -7.50
C THR A 199 10.39 -6.29 -8.02
N ALA A 200 10.15 -5.41 -9.00
CA ALA A 200 11.16 -4.49 -9.53
C ALA A 200 11.76 -3.56 -8.45
N GLN A 201 10.95 -3.17 -7.45
CA GLN A 201 11.38 -2.23 -6.41
C GLN A 201 12.07 -2.89 -5.21
N VAL A 202 12.02 -4.22 -5.05
CA VAL A 202 12.58 -4.91 -3.88
C VAL A 202 14.10 -4.72 -3.80
N GLY A 203 14.82 -4.88 -4.92
CA GLY A 203 16.29 -4.79 -4.96
C GLY A 203 16.82 -3.43 -4.48
N PRO A 204 16.47 -2.32 -5.15
CA PRO A 204 16.92 -0.98 -4.76
C PRO A 204 16.57 -0.61 -3.31
N LYS A 205 15.36 -0.98 -2.85
CA LYS A 205 14.93 -0.71 -1.47
C LYS A 205 15.67 -1.55 -0.44
N ALA A 206 15.98 -2.82 -0.73
CA ALA A 206 16.73 -3.69 0.18
C ALA A 206 18.14 -3.16 0.40
N THR A 207 18.85 -2.79 -0.68
CA THR A 207 20.20 -2.24 -0.61
C THR A 207 20.25 -0.93 0.17
N ALA A 208 19.36 0.02 -0.14
CA ALA A 208 19.28 1.28 0.62
C ALA A 208 18.93 1.07 2.10
N ARG A 209 18.12 0.05 2.42
CA ARG A 209 17.81 -0.29 3.82
C ARG A 209 19.00 -0.90 4.54
N LEU A 210 19.75 -1.80 3.91
CA LEU A 210 20.95 -2.39 4.50
C LEU A 210 22.00 -1.31 4.80
N LEU A 211 22.25 -0.44 3.83
CA LEU A 211 23.19 0.66 3.98
C LEU A 211 22.66 1.72 4.96
N GLY A 212 21.35 1.95 5.00
CA GLY A 212 20.62 2.79 5.95
C GLY A 212 20.89 2.47 7.44
N VAL A 213 21.13 1.19 7.72
CA VAL A 213 21.35 0.68 9.09
C VAL A 213 22.85 0.60 9.43
N LEU A 214 23.74 0.78 8.45
CA LEU A 214 25.19 0.66 8.64
C LEU A 214 25.75 1.58 9.75
N PRO A 215 25.38 2.87 9.86
CA PRO A 215 25.89 3.73 10.92
C PRO A 215 25.45 3.27 12.33
N LEU A 216 24.26 2.68 12.45
CA LEU A 216 23.80 2.08 13.72
C LEU A 216 24.58 0.83 14.08
N ALA A 217 24.92 0.01 13.09
CA ALA A 217 25.79 -1.15 13.29
C ALA A 217 27.19 -0.71 13.72
N ALA A 218 27.72 0.39 13.17
CA ALA A 218 29.00 0.97 13.54
C ALA A 218 29.03 1.42 15.01
N LEU A 219 27.97 2.12 15.46
CA LEU A 219 27.80 2.51 16.86
C LEU A 219 27.76 1.29 17.79
N GLY A 220 27.01 0.24 17.39
CA GLY A 220 26.98 -1.02 18.13
C GLY A 220 28.36 -1.66 18.24
N MET A 221 29.11 -1.71 17.13
CA MET A 221 30.46 -2.27 17.09
C MET A 221 31.44 -1.50 17.97
N ALA A 222 31.40 -0.16 17.94
CA ALA A 222 32.25 0.68 18.79
C ALA A 222 32.01 0.42 20.28
N GLN A 223 30.74 0.30 20.68
CA GLN A 223 30.37 -0.09 22.04
C GLN A 223 30.89 -1.49 22.41
N PHE A 224 30.86 -2.45 21.48
CA PHE A 224 31.41 -3.80 21.70
C PHE A 224 32.93 -3.82 21.86
N ILE A 225 33.66 -2.90 21.24
CA ILE A 225 35.11 -2.75 21.37
C ILE A 225 35.50 -2.13 22.73
N GLY A 226 34.52 -1.70 23.53
CA GLY A 226 34.73 -1.08 24.84
C GLY A 226 34.81 0.44 24.80
N VAL A 227 34.51 1.06 23.65
CA VAL A 227 34.36 2.52 23.56
C VAL A 227 33.00 2.88 24.13
N ASP A 228 32.95 3.55 25.28
CA ASP A 228 31.70 4.06 25.85
C ASP A 228 31.21 5.28 25.06
N VAL A 229 30.65 5.01 23.87
CA VAL A 229 30.18 6.02 22.92
C VAL A 229 29.12 6.94 23.53
N ILE A 230 28.27 6.37 24.39
CA ILE A 230 27.23 7.12 25.10
C ILE A 230 27.88 8.13 26.04
N ASP A 231 28.84 7.70 26.85
CA ASP A 231 29.54 8.58 27.79
C ASP A 231 30.35 9.65 27.04
N MET A 232 31.06 9.25 25.99
CA MET A 232 31.80 10.14 25.09
C MET A 232 30.89 11.20 24.43
N ALA A 233 29.66 10.83 24.06
CA ALA A 233 28.69 11.75 23.49
C ALA A 233 28.18 12.77 24.51
N PHE A 234 28.04 12.40 25.78
CA PHE A 234 27.50 13.27 26.84
C PHE A 234 28.54 14.02 27.68
N ARG A 235 29.84 13.70 27.54
CA ARG A 235 30.95 14.39 28.24
C ARG A 235 31.15 15.87 27.85
N GLY A 236 30.47 16.34 26.79
CA GLY A 236 30.58 17.73 26.31
C GLY A 236 31.79 17.96 25.40
N GLY A 237 31.92 19.19 24.88
CA GLY A 237 33.04 19.57 24.00
C GLY A 237 32.87 19.15 22.54
N ILE A 238 33.98 18.95 21.82
CA ILE A 238 34.00 18.67 20.38
C ILE A 238 33.34 17.31 20.03
N ASN A 239 33.47 16.33 20.93
CA ASN A 239 32.93 14.97 20.74
C ASN A 239 31.40 14.97 20.65
N THR A 240 30.73 15.78 21.47
CA THR A 240 29.27 15.93 21.42
C THR A 240 28.81 16.56 20.10
N TRP A 241 29.53 17.56 19.59
CA TRP A 241 29.20 18.18 18.31
C TRP A 241 29.36 17.21 17.13
N VAL A 242 30.43 16.41 17.12
CA VAL A 242 30.64 15.37 16.10
C VAL A 242 29.50 14.34 16.14
N PHE A 243 29.08 13.93 17.33
CA PHE A 243 27.97 12.98 17.49
C PHE A 243 26.64 13.56 17.01
N VAL A 244 26.32 14.81 17.36
CA VAL A 244 25.10 15.51 16.91
C VAL A 244 25.07 15.63 15.39
N ILE A 245 26.18 16.03 14.78
CA ILE A 245 26.30 16.17 13.32
C ILE A 245 26.13 14.80 12.65
N GLY A 246 26.81 13.76 13.15
CA GLY A 246 26.69 12.40 12.61
C GLY A 246 25.26 11.86 12.70
N LEU A 247 24.59 12.06 13.84
CA LEU A 247 23.20 11.64 14.04
C LEU A 247 22.24 12.43 13.15
N GLY A 248 22.46 13.74 13.01
CA GLY A 248 21.67 14.61 12.11
C GLY A 248 21.79 14.19 10.64
N LEU A 249 23.01 13.91 10.18
CA LEU A 249 23.28 13.42 8.82
C LEU A 249 22.62 12.04 8.58
N MET A 250 22.69 11.13 9.55
CA MET A 250 22.02 9.82 9.46
C MET A 250 20.51 9.98 9.32
N VAL A 251 19.89 10.83 10.15
CA VAL A 251 18.45 11.09 10.08
C VAL A 251 18.09 11.75 8.75
N ALA A 252 18.81 12.78 8.32
CA ALA A 252 18.59 13.44 7.03
C ALA A 252 18.66 12.48 5.84
N GLY A 253 19.69 11.62 5.78
CA GLY A 253 19.86 10.63 4.71
C GLY A 253 18.73 9.60 4.67
N ASN A 254 18.26 9.16 5.83
CA ASN A 254 17.14 8.22 5.93
C ASN A 254 15.79 8.87 5.57
N LEU A 255 15.53 10.13 5.97
CA LEU A 255 14.34 10.86 5.54
C LEU A 255 14.34 11.10 4.03
N TRP A 256 15.48 11.49 3.46
CA TRP A 256 15.61 11.72 2.03
C TRP A 256 15.36 10.43 1.23
N SER A 257 15.99 9.33 1.63
CA SER A 257 15.77 8.02 1.02
C SER A 257 14.29 7.59 1.11
N ALA A 258 13.66 7.79 2.27
CA ALA A 258 12.23 7.49 2.46
C ALA A 258 11.32 8.38 1.60
N ALA A 259 11.65 9.67 1.45
CA ALA A 259 10.90 10.58 0.60
C ALA A 259 10.98 10.18 -0.88
N MET A 260 12.17 9.81 -1.39
CA MET A 260 12.33 9.32 -2.76
C MET A 260 11.55 8.03 -3.02
N ILE A 261 11.54 7.10 -2.05
CA ILE A 261 10.76 5.87 -2.15
C ILE A 261 9.25 6.16 -2.17
N ARG A 262 8.77 7.11 -1.36
CA ARG A 262 7.35 7.52 -1.35
C ARG A 262 6.93 8.14 -2.68
N GLN A 263 7.74 9.03 -3.24
CA GLN A 263 7.46 9.63 -4.55
C GLN A 263 7.41 8.56 -5.66
N ALA A 264 8.30 7.56 -5.62
CA ALA A 264 8.34 6.48 -6.61
C ALA A 264 7.20 5.45 -6.47
N THR A 265 6.43 5.47 -5.38
CA THR A 265 5.32 4.53 -5.17
C THR A 265 3.96 5.04 -5.65
N GLY A 266 3.87 6.32 -6.06
CA GLY A 266 2.70 6.91 -6.72
C GLY A 266 1.51 7.14 -5.79
N SER A 267 0.78 8.24 -6.03
CA SER A 267 -0.52 8.51 -5.42
C SER A 267 -1.61 7.69 -6.10
N SER A 268 -2.49 7.07 -5.32
CA SER A 268 -3.71 6.42 -5.83
C SER A 268 -4.57 7.47 -6.53
N VAL A 269 -4.99 7.21 -7.77
CA VAL A 269 -6.06 8.01 -8.41
C VAL A 269 -7.28 7.93 -7.50
N THR A 270 -7.85 9.08 -7.16
CA THR A 270 -9.09 9.16 -6.38
C THR A 270 -10.26 8.94 -7.36
N GLY A 271 -11.16 8.02 -7.03
CA GLY A 271 -12.30 7.68 -7.89
C GLY A 271 -12.13 6.37 -8.67
N LEU A 272 -12.78 6.28 -9.82
CA LEU A 272 -12.64 5.17 -10.76
C LEU A 272 -11.33 5.29 -11.55
N ASP A 273 -10.58 4.19 -11.67
CA ASP A 273 -9.41 4.11 -12.54
C ASP A 273 -9.85 4.23 -14.02
N PRO A 274 -9.34 5.20 -14.80
CA PRO A 274 -9.67 5.34 -16.22
C PRO A 274 -9.41 4.08 -17.04
N THR A 275 -8.40 3.29 -16.65
CA THR A 275 -8.10 1.99 -17.28
C THR A 275 -9.26 1.02 -17.12
N LEU A 276 -9.84 0.98 -15.92
CA LEU A 276 -10.97 0.12 -15.60
C LEU A 276 -12.27 0.65 -16.19
N ALA A 277 -12.42 1.97 -16.31
CA ALA A 277 -13.52 2.57 -17.05
C ALA A 277 -13.51 2.15 -18.52
N MET A 278 -12.34 2.11 -19.18
CA MET A 278 -12.23 1.58 -20.55
C MET A 278 -12.72 0.12 -20.65
N ASP A 279 -12.42 -0.74 -19.68
CA ASP A 279 -12.89 -2.12 -19.68
C ASP A 279 -14.41 -2.23 -19.45
N ILE A 280 -14.96 -1.43 -18.52
CA ILE A 280 -16.42 -1.38 -18.28
C ILE A 280 -17.15 -0.88 -19.52
N ILE A 281 -16.66 0.20 -20.15
CA ILE A 281 -17.26 0.77 -21.36
C ILE A 281 -17.16 -0.24 -22.50
N ALA A 282 -16.01 -0.87 -22.71
CA ALA A 282 -15.84 -1.90 -23.73
C ALA A 282 -16.82 -3.06 -23.52
N ALA A 283 -17.00 -3.52 -22.28
CA ALA A 283 -17.94 -4.60 -21.96
C ALA A 283 -19.40 -4.23 -22.25
N CYS A 284 -19.80 -3.00 -21.93
CA CYS A 284 -21.15 -2.50 -22.22
C CYS A 284 -21.37 -2.36 -23.74
N GLN A 285 -20.39 -1.83 -24.47
CA GLN A 285 -20.45 -1.68 -25.94
C GLN A 285 -20.52 -3.03 -26.65
N GLN A 286 -19.78 -4.04 -26.20
CA GLN A 286 -19.86 -5.41 -26.73
C GLN A 286 -21.26 -6.01 -26.56
N ASN A 287 -21.97 -5.59 -25.52
CA ASN A 287 -23.34 -5.99 -25.21
C ASN A 287 -24.41 -5.08 -25.83
N GLY A 288 -24.02 -4.20 -26.77
CA GLY A 288 -24.95 -3.36 -27.53
C GLY A 288 -25.51 -2.15 -26.77
N VAL A 289 -24.97 -1.82 -25.59
CA VAL A 289 -25.35 -0.60 -24.85
C VAL A 289 -24.78 0.61 -25.59
N SER A 290 -25.53 1.72 -25.68
CA SER A 290 -25.03 2.94 -26.34
C SER A 290 -23.87 3.59 -25.57
N LEU A 291 -22.96 4.28 -26.26
CA LEU A 291 -21.79 4.91 -25.62
C LEU A 291 -22.23 5.97 -24.61
N THR A 292 -23.14 6.85 -24.99
CA THR A 292 -23.62 7.95 -24.14
C THR A 292 -24.36 7.41 -22.91
N SER A 293 -25.23 6.40 -23.05
CA SER A 293 -25.87 5.77 -21.89
C SER A 293 -24.87 5.07 -20.97
N THR A 294 -23.80 4.50 -21.53
CA THR A 294 -22.73 3.88 -20.75
C THR A 294 -21.94 4.94 -19.97
N LEU A 295 -21.59 6.07 -20.60
CA LEU A 295 -20.89 7.18 -19.95
C LEU A 295 -21.73 7.81 -18.82
N GLU A 296 -23.04 7.99 -19.03
CA GLU A 296 -23.96 8.44 -17.98
C GLU A 296 -24.03 7.45 -16.81
N ALA A 297 -24.12 6.15 -17.08
CA ALA A 297 -24.16 5.13 -16.05
C ALA A 297 -22.83 5.04 -15.26
N VAL A 298 -21.70 5.11 -15.96
CA VAL A 298 -20.37 5.13 -15.33
C VAL A 298 -20.22 6.36 -14.44
N SER A 299 -20.63 7.53 -14.92
CA SER A 299 -20.65 8.78 -14.15
C SER A 299 -21.46 8.65 -12.86
N ALA A 300 -22.69 8.14 -12.97
CA ALA A 300 -23.58 7.98 -11.83
C ALA A 300 -23.06 6.94 -10.82
N ALA A 301 -22.44 5.86 -11.29
CA ALA A 301 -21.90 4.80 -10.43
C ALA A 301 -20.56 5.17 -9.78
N SER A 302 -19.71 5.94 -10.44
CA SER A 302 -18.42 6.38 -9.89
C SER A 302 -18.54 7.60 -8.97
N GLU A 303 -19.69 8.29 -9.01
CA GLU A 303 -19.95 9.61 -8.41
C GLU A 303 -19.09 10.72 -9.03
N GLU A 304 -18.84 10.64 -10.33
CA GLU A 304 -18.00 11.58 -11.08
C GLU A 304 -18.80 12.21 -12.23
N ALA A 305 -19.26 13.44 -12.04
CA ALA A 305 -20.23 14.10 -12.92
C ALA A 305 -19.74 14.35 -14.36
N ASP A 306 -18.43 14.44 -14.56
CA ASP A 306 -17.80 14.84 -15.81
C ASP A 306 -18.29 14.01 -17.01
N LEU A 307 -18.35 12.67 -16.85
CA LEU A 307 -18.72 11.78 -17.94
C LEU A 307 -20.21 11.88 -18.33
N ALA A 308 -21.10 12.21 -17.38
CA ALA A 308 -22.50 12.49 -17.69
C ALA A 308 -22.65 13.80 -18.47
N VAL A 309 -21.83 14.80 -18.13
CA VAL A 309 -21.79 16.08 -18.86
C VAL A 309 -21.30 15.86 -20.29
N VAL A 310 -20.21 15.11 -20.49
CA VAL A 310 -19.71 14.72 -21.82
C VAL A 310 -20.81 14.00 -22.61
N ALA A 311 -21.43 12.97 -22.03
CA ALA A 311 -22.48 12.20 -22.69
C ALA A 311 -23.65 13.08 -23.14
N ARG A 312 -24.09 14.01 -22.28
CA ARG A 312 -25.16 14.96 -22.60
C ARG A 312 -24.76 15.93 -23.71
N MET A 313 -23.54 16.45 -23.70
CA MET A 313 -23.04 17.34 -24.76
C MET A 313 -22.99 16.64 -26.12
N LEU A 314 -22.47 15.41 -26.16
CA LEU A 314 -22.46 14.58 -27.36
C LEU A 314 -23.88 14.28 -27.87
N LEU A 315 -24.84 13.99 -26.97
CA LEU A 315 -26.26 13.82 -27.34
C LEU A 315 -26.91 15.09 -27.90
N LEU A 316 -26.46 16.26 -27.45
CA LEU A 316 -26.92 17.57 -27.95
C LEU A 316 -26.25 17.98 -29.26
N GLY A 317 -25.31 17.18 -29.78
CA GLY A 317 -24.58 17.45 -31.01
C GLY A 317 -23.43 18.44 -30.87
N ALA A 318 -22.90 18.61 -29.64
CA ALA A 318 -21.65 19.36 -29.45
C ALA A 318 -20.49 18.67 -30.18
N ASP A 319 -19.50 19.46 -30.58
CA ASP A 319 -18.26 18.94 -31.15
C ASP A 319 -17.50 18.09 -30.12
N TRP A 320 -16.64 17.18 -30.58
CA TRP A 320 -15.87 16.30 -29.71
C TRP A 320 -15.01 17.08 -28.71
N ASP A 321 -14.25 18.06 -29.19
CA ASP A 321 -13.35 18.84 -28.33
C ASP A 321 -14.14 19.69 -27.32
N GLU A 322 -15.31 20.19 -27.72
CA GLU A 322 -16.22 20.94 -26.83
C GLU A 322 -16.80 20.04 -25.74
N ALA A 323 -17.26 18.83 -26.09
CA ALA A 323 -17.86 17.90 -25.15
C ALA A 323 -16.89 17.47 -24.04
N TRP A 324 -15.59 17.33 -24.35
CA TRP A 324 -14.56 16.89 -23.41
C TRP A 324 -13.80 18.02 -22.72
N ALA A 325 -14.02 19.30 -23.09
CA ALA A 325 -13.22 20.44 -22.64
C ALA A 325 -13.15 20.61 -21.11
N GLN A 326 -14.22 20.23 -20.39
CA GLN A 326 -14.32 20.37 -18.93
C GLN A 326 -14.09 19.06 -18.16
N ALA A 327 -13.87 17.95 -18.85
CA ALA A 327 -13.62 16.67 -18.19
C ALA A 327 -12.25 16.67 -17.49
N ASP A 328 -12.16 16.00 -16.33
CA ASP A 328 -10.88 15.81 -15.65
C ASP A 328 -9.83 15.21 -16.60
N THR A 329 -8.62 15.76 -16.54
CA THR A 329 -7.43 15.33 -17.29
C THR A 329 -7.14 13.83 -17.22
N LYS A 330 -7.60 13.12 -16.18
CA LYS A 330 -7.48 11.65 -16.11
C LYS A 330 -8.24 10.92 -17.21
N TRP A 331 -9.24 11.55 -17.83
CA TRP A 331 -10.04 10.99 -18.91
C TRP A 331 -9.46 11.19 -20.31
N VAL A 332 -8.33 11.90 -20.45
CA VAL A 332 -7.72 12.22 -21.76
C VAL A 332 -7.45 10.97 -22.60
N ASP A 333 -6.89 9.91 -21.99
CA ASP A 333 -6.63 8.66 -22.70
C ASP A 333 -7.93 7.99 -23.16
N LEU A 334 -8.99 8.01 -22.32
CA LEU A 334 -10.31 7.48 -22.66
C LEU A 334 -10.93 8.27 -23.82
N ALA A 335 -10.88 9.59 -23.77
CA ALA A 335 -11.38 10.46 -24.84
C ALA A 335 -10.65 10.17 -26.15
N SER A 336 -9.32 10.14 -26.15
CA SER A 336 -8.52 9.87 -27.36
C SER A 336 -8.83 8.52 -28.01
N VAL A 337 -9.24 7.54 -27.22
CA VAL A 337 -9.59 6.19 -27.67
C VAL A 337 -11.00 6.11 -28.24
N LEU A 338 -11.92 6.92 -27.72
CA LEU A 338 -13.31 6.97 -28.17
C LEU A 338 -13.51 7.88 -29.39
N GLN A 339 -12.66 8.90 -29.56
CA GLN A 339 -12.80 9.92 -30.61
C GLN A 339 -12.96 9.33 -32.02
N PRO A 340 -12.06 8.43 -32.50
CA PRO A 340 -12.18 7.92 -33.86
C PRO A 340 -13.48 7.13 -34.07
N ALA A 341 -13.93 6.42 -33.04
CA ALA A 341 -15.19 5.67 -33.09
C ALA A 341 -16.41 6.60 -33.19
N TRP A 342 -16.36 7.75 -32.53
CA TRP A 342 -17.43 8.75 -32.59
C TRP A 342 -17.47 9.49 -33.93
N GLU A 343 -16.32 9.95 -34.42
CA GLU A 343 -16.21 10.74 -35.64
C GLU A 343 -16.37 9.90 -36.91
N GLU A 344 -15.83 8.68 -36.93
CA GLU A 344 -15.81 7.81 -38.11
C GLU A 344 -16.89 6.72 -38.08
N GLY A 345 -17.63 6.61 -36.97
CA GLY A 345 -18.72 5.62 -36.81
C GLY A 345 -18.25 4.17 -36.65
N ALA A 346 -16.96 3.94 -36.39
CA ALA A 346 -16.41 2.61 -36.12
C ALA A 346 -16.75 2.12 -34.69
N SER A 347 -16.58 0.82 -34.44
CA SER A 347 -16.73 0.30 -33.07
C SER A 347 -15.61 0.82 -32.15
N PRO A 348 -15.92 1.35 -30.96
CA PRO A 348 -14.91 1.80 -30.00
C PRO A 348 -14.19 0.64 -29.29
N VAL A 349 -14.76 -0.56 -29.33
CA VAL A 349 -14.31 -1.71 -28.52
C VAL A 349 -12.83 -2.06 -28.74
N PRO A 350 -12.33 -2.23 -29.98
CA PRO A 350 -10.93 -2.61 -30.18
C PRO A 350 -9.94 -1.58 -29.63
N LEU A 351 -10.26 -0.28 -29.78
CA LEU A 351 -9.42 0.80 -29.27
C LEU A 351 -9.50 0.89 -27.73
N LEU A 352 -10.67 0.66 -27.12
CA LEU A 352 -10.82 0.59 -25.66
C LEU A 352 -9.98 -0.52 -25.04
N VAL A 353 -10.08 -1.73 -25.61
CA VAL A 353 -9.29 -2.89 -25.15
C VAL A 353 -7.79 -2.65 -25.31
N ARG A 354 -7.39 -2.09 -26.46
CA ARG A 354 -5.97 -1.80 -26.73
C ARG A 354 -5.45 -0.64 -25.88
N GLY A 355 -6.26 0.39 -25.66
CA GLY A 355 -5.98 1.53 -24.79
C GLY A 355 -5.75 1.08 -23.35
N ALA A 356 -6.66 0.28 -22.79
CA ALA A 356 -6.52 -0.27 -21.44
C ALA A 356 -5.26 -1.14 -21.30
N SER A 357 -4.97 -2.00 -22.28
CA SER A 357 -3.73 -2.80 -22.31
C SER A 357 -2.47 -1.94 -22.42
N ARG A 358 -2.50 -0.89 -23.24
CA ARG A 358 -1.40 0.08 -23.39
C ARG A 358 -1.13 0.82 -22.08
N THR A 359 -2.16 1.29 -21.38
CA THR A 359 -2.02 1.99 -20.10
C THR A 359 -1.38 1.08 -19.05
N ARG A 360 -1.84 -0.16 -18.92
CA ARG A 360 -1.23 -1.17 -18.03
C ARG A 360 0.24 -1.41 -18.35
N THR A 361 0.56 -1.60 -19.63
CA THR A 361 1.93 -1.84 -20.09
C THR A 361 2.82 -0.62 -19.81
N ALA A 362 2.32 0.58 -20.07
CA ALA A 362 3.03 1.83 -19.78
C ALA A 362 3.26 2.03 -18.28
N GLU A 363 2.33 1.64 -17.41
CA GLU A 363 2.52 1.65 -15.96
C GLU A 363 3.63 0.71 -15.49
N ILE A 364 3.71 -0.50 -16.06
CA ILE A 364 4.82 -1.43 -15.79
C ILE A 364 6.14 -0.78 -16.18
N HIS A 365 6.25 -0.28 -17.42
CA HIS A 365 7.49 0.33 -17.90
C HIS A 365 7.91 1.53 -17.05
N ARG A 366 6.97 2.45 -16.77
CA ARG A 366 7.23 3.60 -15.89
C ARG A 366 7.72 3.18 -14.51
N ALA A 367 7.18 2.09 -13.96
CA ALA A 367 7.58 1.60 -12.66
C ALA A 367 8.94 0.87 -12.66
N VAL A 368 9.27 0.16 -13.75
CA VAL A 368 10.60 -0.43 -13.96
C VAL A 368 11.64 0.69 -14.10
N ASP A 369 11.41 1.65 -15.00
CA ASP A 369 12.27 2.81 -15.20
C ASP A 369 12.45 3.62 -13.90
N ALA A 370 11.37 3.81 -13.14
CA ALA A 370 11.41 4.48 -11.85
C ALA A 370 12.22 3.69 -10.83
N ALA A 371 12.14 2.35 -10.81
CA ALA A 371 12.92 1.51 -9.92
C ALA A 371 14.42 1.55 -10.25
N GLU A 372 14.78 1.54 -11.53
CA GLU A 372 16.17 1.66 -12.00
C GLU A 372 16.76 3.03 -11.64
N ARG A 373 16.03 4.11 -11.94
CA ARG A 373 16.44 5.48 -11.57
C ARG A 373 16.52 5.68 -10.06
N LEU A 374 15.61 5.04 -9.30
CA LEU A 374 15.64 5.07 -7.84
C LEU A 374 16.92 4.41 -7.32
N GLY A 375 17.37 3.29 -7.89
CA GLY A 375 18.64 2.65 -7.52
C GLY A 375 19.83 3.60 -7.64
N VAL A 376 19.95 4.31 -8.76
CA VAL A 376 21.02 5.30 -8.99
C VAL A 376 20.88 6.50 -8.06
N ARG A 377 19.67 7.07 -7.93
CA ARG A 377 19.42 8.24 -7.08
C ARG A 377 19.62 7.95 -5.59
N LEU A 378 19.37 6.72 -5.14
CA LEU A 378 19.58 6.31 -3.74
C LEU A 378 21.07 6.31 -3.35
N MET A 379 22.00 6.24 -4.31
CA MET A 379 23.44 6.34 -3.99
C MET A 379 23.83 7.75 -3.51
N ILE A 380 23.12 8.80 -3.92
CA ILE A 380 23.42 10.19 -3.55
C ILE A 380 23.21 10.47 -2.05
N PRO A 381 22.01 10.28 -1.46
CA PRO A 381 21.83 10.50 -0.02
C PRO A 381 22.70 9.54 0.80
N LEU A 382 22.96 8.34 0.28
CA LEU A 382 23.77 7.37 0.96
C LEU A 382 25.25 7.78 1.02
N GLY A 383 25.81 8.24 -0.10
CA GLY A 383 27.18 8.73 -0.15
C GLY A 383 27.36 10.06 0.60
N VAL A 384 26.45 11.01 0.43
CA VAL A 384 26.60 12.37 0.98
C VAL A 384 26.21 12.47 2.46
N CYS A 385 25.28 11.65 2.93
CA CYS A 385 24.81 11.72 4.32
C CYS A 385 25.30 10.54 5.16
N LEU A 386 25.21 9.30 4.65
CA LEU A 386 25.49 8.12 5.46
C LEU A 386 26.97 7.80 5.61
N LEU A 387 27.79 8.06 4.59
CA LEU A 387 29.24 7.86 4.71
C LEU A 387 29.83 8.85 5.73
N PRO A 388 29.57 10.16 5.68
CA PRO A 388 30.04 11.08 6.73
C PRO A 388 29.46 10.75 8.11
N ALA A 389 28.21 10.32 8.20
CA ALA A 389 27.62 9.86 9.46
C ALA A 389 28.35 8.64 10.03
N PHE A 390 28.70 7.65 9.19
CA PHE A 390 29.46 6.47 9.60
C PHE A 390 30.86 6.86 10.11
N PHE A 391 31.55 7.78 9.42
CA PHE A 391 32.84 8.28 9.89
C PHE A 391 32.72 8.99 11.24
N ALA A 392 31.76 9.92 11.36
CA ALA A 392 31.55 10.70 12.58
C ALA A 392 31.11 9.85 13.78
N LEU A 393 30.25 8.86 13.56
CA LEU A 393 29.68 8.02 14.62
C LEU A 393 30.49 6.77 14.93
N GLY A 394 31.23 6.24 13.96
CA GLY A 394 31.96 4.98 14.10
C GLY A 394 33.47 5.16 14.24
N ILE A 395 34.11 5.88 13.31
CA ILE A 395 35.58 5.95 13.22
C ILE A 395 36.15 6.98 14.19
N VAL A 396 35.59 8.20 14.21
CA VAL A 396 36.11 9.29 15.05
C VAL A 396 36.18 8.91 16.53
N PRO A 397 35.14 8.32 17.16
CA PRO A 397 35.20 7.96 18.58
C PRO A 397 36.31 6.95 18.89
N VAL A 398 36.51 5.96 18.02
CA VAL A 398 37.54 4.92 18.19
C VAL A 398 38.95 5.53 18.07
N VAL A 399 39.16 6.43 17.12
CA VAL A 399 40.46 7.10 16.95
C VAL A 399 40.76 8.03 18.13
N VAL A 400 39.75 8.76 18.61
CA VAL A 400 39.91 9.64 19.77
C VAL A 400 40.23 8.83 21.02
N SER A 401 39.51 7.71 21.27
CA SER A 401 39.77 6.87 22.44
C SER A 401 41.17 6.26 22.41
N THR A 402 41.62 5.74 21.26
CA THR A 402 42.96 5.15 21.17
C THR A 402 44.07 6.18 21.32
N ILE A 403 43.86 7.42 20.86
CA ILE A 403 44.82 8.51 21.07
C ILE A 403 44.86 8.94 22.53
N GLU A 404 43.70 9.04 23.20
CA GLU A 404 43.63 9.33 24.63
C GLU A 404 44.35 8.24 25.44
N ASP A 405 44.09 6.96 25.15
CA ASP A 405 44.74 5.81 25.79
C ASP A 405 46.26 5.77 25.57
N LEU A 406 46.75 6.30 24.44
CA LEU A 406 48.19 6.32 24.11
C LEU A 406 48.92 7.51 24.77
N ILE A 407 48.19 8.58 25.10
CA ILE A 407 48.74 9.81 25.69
C ILE A 407 48.68 9.77 27.22
N SER A 408 47.75 8.99 27.80
CA SER A 408 47.67 8.69 29.24
C SER A 408 48.69 7.64 29.67
#